data_AF-A0A378VTN8-F1
#
_entry.id   AF-A0A378VTN8-F1
#
_cell.length_a   1.000
_cell.length_b   1.000
_cell.length_c   1.000
_cell.angle_alpha   90.00
_cell.angle_beta   90.00
_cell.angle_gamma   90.00
#
_symmetry.space_group_name_H-M   'P 1'
#
loop_
_entity.id
_entity.type
_entity.pdbx_description
1 polymer ?
#
loop_
_entity_poly.entity_id
_entity_poly.type
_entity_poly.pdbx_seq_one_letter_code
_entity_poly.pdbx_strand_id
1 'polypeptide(L)'
;MVGAYQEILGNMHNLFGDTATADVVVREDGQFTVIDYDEGNTVADMLEYVYQDPKELMKRYREQIEHSDLPASQAMSFLKELEAGLNGYTYLEDE
;
A
#
# COMPACT_ATOMS: atom_id res chain seq x y z
N MET A 1 -2.24 -22.77 -12.93
CA MET A 1 -3.31 -22.08 -13.68
C MET A 1 -4.12 -21.27 -12.68
N VAL A 2 -4.12 -19.93 -12.78
CA VAL A 2 -4.85 -19.04 -11.84
C VAL A 2 -5.73 -17.98 -12.53
N GLY A 3 -5.76 -17.93 -13.87
CA GLY A 3 -6.43 -16.87 -14.63
C GLY A 3 -7.96 -16.94 -14.74
N ALA A 4 -8.64 -17.78 -13.95
CA ALA A 4 -10.11 -17.86 -13.94
C ALA A 4 -10.61 -17.77 -12.51
N TYR A 5 -11.56 -16.86 -12.26
CA TYR A 5 -12.23 -16.61 -10.98
C TYR A 5 -11.37 -16.08 -9.82
N GLN A 6 -10.05 -16.27 -9.84
CA GLN A 6 -9.20 -15.97 -8.67
C GLN A 6 -9.03 -14.47 -8.39
N GLU A 7 -9.08 -13.64 -9.44
CA GLU A 7 -8.87 -12.20 -9.33
C GLU A 7 -9.98 -11.50 -8.52
N ILE A 8 -11.25 -11.82 -8.78
CA ILE A 8 -12.39 -11.09 -8.18
C ILE A 8 -12.92 -11.78 -6.91
N LEU A 9 -12.65 -13.08 -6.72
CA LEU A 9 -13.14 -13.82 -5.55
C LEU A 9 -12.22 -13.76 -4.34
N GLY A 10 -11.10 -13.04 -4.44
CA GLY A 10 -10.22 -12.75 -3.31
C GLY A 10 -10.99 -12.04 -2.19
N ASN A 11 -10.62 -12.34 -0.94
CA ASN A 11 -11.05 -11.55 0.20
C ASN A 11 -9.84 -10.79 0.77
N MET A 12 -10.09 -9.66 1.42
CA MET A 12 -9.04 -8.85 2.05
C MET A 12 -8.67 -9.41 3.43
N HIS A 13 -8.34 -10.71 3.48
CA HIS A 13 -7.99 -11.36 4.74
C HIS A 13 -6.75 -10.70 5.33
N ASN A 14 -6.82 -10.29 6.60
CA ASN A 14 -5.80 -9.47 7.26
C ASN A 14 -5.48 -8.15 6.56
N LEU A 15 -6.43 -7.61 5.78
CA LEU A 15 -6.25 -6.37 5.03
C LEU A 15 -5.10 -6.43 4.00
N PHE A 16 -4.78 -7.64 3.52
CA PHE A 16 -4.00 -7.76 2.28
C PHE A 16 -4.95 -7.45 1.11
N GLY A 17 -4.66 -6.37 0.40
CA GLY A 17 -5.47 -5.94 -0.74
C GLY A 17 -5.03 -6.61 -2.03
N ASP A 18 -5.50 -6.03 -3.13
CA ASP A 18 -5.19 -6.49 -4.47
C ASP A 18 -3.68 -6.41 -4.72
N THR A 19 -3.18 -7.43 -5.41
CA THR A 19 -1.78 -7.46 -5.81
C THR A 19 -1.53 -6.58 -7.03
N ALA A 20 -0.32 -6.06 -7.18
CA ALA A 20 0.10 -5.41 -8.42
C ALA A 20 -0.11 -6.33 -9.63
N THR A 21 -0.71 -5.80 -10.70
CA THR A 21 -0.96 -6.52 -11.96
C THR A 21 -0.35 -5.78 -13.14
N ALA A 22 0.03 -6.51 -14.18
CA ALA A 22 0.62 -5.93 -15.38
C ALA A 22 0.17 -6.68 -16.63
N ASP A 23 -0.28 -5.93 -17.63
CA ASP A 23 -0.61 -6.48 -18.94
C ASP A 23 0.61 -6.42 -19.85
N VAL A 24 1.00 -7.58 -20.39
CA VAL A 24 2.20 -7.72 -21.22
C VAL A 24 1.83 -8.18 -22.62
N VAL A 25 2.30 -7.45 -23.63
CA VAL A 25 2.16 -7.82 -25.04
C VAL A 25 3.53 -8.17 -25.61
N VAL A 26 3.63 -9.34 -26.24
CA VAL A 26 4.82 -9.78 -26.97
C VAL A 26 4.62 -9.57 -28.46
N ARG A 27 5.57 -8.88 -29.09
CA ARG A 27 5.59 -8.56 -30.53
C ARG A 27 6.21 -9.71 -31.32
N GLU A 28 6.00 -9.69 -32.64
CA GLU A 28 6.50 -10.73 -33.55
C GLU A 28 8.03 -10.86 -33.56
N ASP A 29 8.75 -9.78 -33.24
CA ASP A 29 10.22 -9.75 -33.11
C ASP A 29 10.74 -10.30 -31.76
N GLY A 30 9.83 -10.77 -30.90
CA GLY A 30 10.14 -11.30 -29.57
C GLY A 30 10.33 -10.23 -28.49
N GLN A 31 10.20 -8.93 -28.81
CA GLN A 31 10.21 -7.88 -27.80
C GLN A 31 8.87 -7.82 -27.07
N PHE A 32 8.87 -7.50 -25.78
CA PHE A 32 7.65 -7.30 -25.01
C PHE A 32 7.50 -5.83 -24.59
N THR A 33 6.27 -5.43 -24.31
CA THR A 33 5.96 -4.16 -23.67
C THR A 33 4.89 -4.39 -22.61
N VAL A 34 4.99 -3.66 -21.50
CA VAL A 34 3.88 -3.51 -20.55
C VAL A 34 2.93 -2.46 -21.15
N ILE A 35 1.65 -2.77 -21.25
CA ILE A 35 0.64 -1.88 -21.82
C ILE A 35 -0.31 -1.31 -20.77
N ASP A 36 -0.43 -1.99 -19.63
CA ASP A 36 -1.21 -1.55 -18.48
C ASP A 36 -0.55 -2.05 -17.19
N TYR A 37 -0.73 -1.29 -16.11
CA TYR A 37 -0.14 -1.59 -14.82
C TYR A 37 -1.03 -1.06 -13.69
N ASP A 38 -1.41 -1.95 -12.79
CA ASP A 38 -2.07 -1.63 -11.53
C ASP A 38 -1.07 -1.87 -10.39
N GLU A 39 -0.88 -0.87 -9.53
CA GLU A 39 0.03 -0.94 -8.38
C GLU A 39 -0.48 -1.83 -7.25
N GLY A 40 -1.76 -2.24 -7.30
CA GLY A 40 -2.44 -2.91 -6.22
C GLY A 40 -2.79 -1.93 -5.09
N ASN A 41 -3.11 -2.47 -3.92
CA ASN A 41 -3.56 -1.63 -2.80
C ASN A 41 -2.45 -1.28 -1.81
N THR A 42 -2.53 -0.05 -1.31
CA THR A 42 -1.77 0.45 -0.17
C THR A 42 -2.49 0.18 1.15
N VAL A 43 -1.78 0.35 2.27
CA VAL A 43 -2.39 0.28 3.61
C VAL A 43 -3.49 1.35 3.77
N ALA A 44 -3.29 2.54 3.20
CA ALA A 44 -4.29 3.60 3.21
C ALA A 44 -5.59 3.19 2.51
N ASP A 45 -5.52 2.53 1.35
CA ASP A 45 -6.71 2.03 0.63
C ASP A 45 -7.50 1.03 1.49
N MET A 46 -6.79 0.17 2.22
CA MET A 46 -7.40 -0.82 3.11
C MET A 46 -8.04 -0.20 4.36
N LEU A 47 -7.47 0.89 4.88
CA LEU A 47 -8.11 1.67 5.93
C LEU A 47 -9.41 2.31 5.45
N GLU A 48 -9.40 2.90 4.25
CA GLU A 48 -10.61 3.49 3.66
C GLU A 48 -11.68 2.42 3.40
N TYR A 49 -11.29 1.22 2.97
CA TYR A 49 -12.18 0.08 2.80
C TYR A 49 -12.95 -0.29 4.07
N VAL A 50 -12.31 -0.19 5.25
CA VAL A 50 -12.95 -0.40 6.56
C VAL A 50 -13.48 0.88 7.20
N TYR A 51 -13.74 1.91 6.39
CA TYR A 51 -14.31 3.20 6.78
C TYR A 51 -13.46 4.00 7.79
N GLN A 52 -12.14 3.86 7.73
CA GLN A 52 -11.18 4.68 8.46
C GLN A 52 -10.50 5.66 7.53
N ASP A 53 -10.34 6.92 7.97
CA ASP A 53 -9.64 7.95 7.19
C ASP A 53 -8.14 7.96 7.55
N PRO A 54 -7.24 7.59 6.62
CA PRO A 54 -5.79 7.62 6.84
C PRO A 54 -5.27 9.01 7.22
N LYS A 55 -5.91 10.09 6.74
CA LYS A 55 -5.51 11.47 7.03
C LYS A 55 -5.82 11.83 8.47
N GLU A 56 -6.97 11.38 8.99
CA GLU A 56 -7.33 11.56 10.39
C GLU A 56 -6.41 10.75 11.31
N LEU A 57 -6.04 9.53 10.92
CA LEU A 57 -5.02 8.74 11.63
C LEU A 57 -3.69 9.50 11.69
N MET A 58 -3.20 10.02 10.56
CA MET A 58 -1.96 10.78 10.51
C MET A 58 -2.03 12.04 11.38
N LYS A 59 -3.15 12.75 11.36
CA LYS A 59 -3.36 13.94 12.18
C LYS A 59 -3.26 13.62 13.67
N ARG A 60 -3.95 12.58 14.14
CA ARG A 60 -3.90 12.14 15.54
C ARG A 60 -2.49 11.71 15.96
N TYR A 61 -1.76 11.05 15.07
CA TYR A 61 -0.39 10.64 15.34
C TYR A 61 0.56 11.85 15.46
N ARG A 62 0.40 12.87 14.60
CA ARG A 62 1.11 14.16 14.75
C ARG A 62 0.82 14.80 16.10
N GLU A 63 -0.45 14.89 16.49
CA GLU A 63 -0.83 15.44 17.79
C GLU A 63 -0.18 14.66 18.95
N GLN A 64 -0.13 13.32 18.89
CA GLN A 64 0.56 12.52 19.91
C GLN A 64 2.07 12.80 19.98
N ILE A 65 2.74 12.95 18.83
CA ILE A 65 4.15 13.26 18.77
C ILE A 65 4.44 14.66 19.33
N GLU A 66 3.60 15.66 19.04
CA GLU A 66 3.73 17.02 19.58
C GLU A 66 3.65 17.08 21.11
N HIS A 67 2.92 16.15 21.73
CA HIS A 67 2.78 16.05 23.19
C HIS A 67 3.78 15.08 23.83
N SER A 68 4.73 14.55 23.06
CA SER A 68 5.76 13.64 23.55
C SER A 68 7.04 14.36 23.93
N ASP A 69 7.85 13.77 24.81
CA ASP A 69 9.20 14.26 25.15
C ASP A 69 10.27 13.81 24.14
N LEU A 70 9.87 13.41 22.92
CA LEU A 70 10.80 12.92 21.91
C LEU A 70 11.68 14.05 21.35
N PRO A 71 12.98 13.78 21.09
CA PRO A 71 13.81 14.68 20.31
C PRO A 71 13.20 14.93 18.92
N ALA A 72 13.32 16.16 18.42
CA ALA A 72 12.73 16.56 17.13
C ALA A 72 13.14 15.65 15.95
N SER A 73 14.38 15.16 15.94
CA SER A 73 14.85 14.22 14.93
C SER A 73 14.12 12.87 14.97
N GLN A 74 13.84 12.37 16.17
CA GLN A 74 13.13 11.10 16.37
C GLN A 74 11.64 11.24 16.05
N ALA A 75 11.02 12.34 16.50
CA ALA A 75 9.65 12.71 16.13
C ALA A 75 9.46 12.74 14.61
N MET A 76 10.37 13.40 13.88
CA MET A 76 10.33 13.45 12.42
C MET A 76 10.50 12.07 11.78
N SER A 77 11.39 11.24 12.33
CA SER A 77 11.60 9.87 11.86
C SER A 77 10.32 9.04 11.95
N PHE A 78 9.62 9.09 13.08
CA PHE A 78 8.38 8.34 13.29
C PHE A 78 7.24 8.82 12.39
N LEU A 79 7.12 10.13 12.19
CA LEU A 79 6.13 10.67 11.25
C LEU A 79 6.37 10.15 9.83
N LYS A 80 7.62 10.13 9.40
CA LYS A 80 8.00 9.64 8.08
C LYS A 80 7.77 8.14 7.94
N GLU A 81 8.06 7.37 8.99
CA GLU A 81 7.86 5.93 9.01
C GLU A 81 6.37 5.57 8.92
N LEU A 82 5.51 6.25 9.68
CA LEU A 82 4.06 6.03 9.58
C LEU A 82 3.51 6.45 8.21
N GLU A 83 3.95 7.60 7.68
CA GLU A 83 3.55 8.06 6.36
C GLU A 83 3.99 7.10 5.26
N ALA A 84 5.21 6.54 5.36
CA ALA A 84 5.71 5.53 4.44
C ALA A 84 4.89 4.23 4.54
N GLY A 85 4.57 3.77 5.76
CA GLY A 85 3.74 2.58 5.95
C GLY A 85 2.32 2.73 5.43
N LEU A 86 1.70 3.90 5.59
CA LEU A 86 0.35 4.17 5.07
C LEU A 86 0.29 4.19 3.54
N ASN A 87 1.29 4.80 2.90
CA ASN A 87 1.41 4.84 1.45
C ASN A 87 2.08 3.57 0.88
N GLY A 88 2.49 2.65 1.76
CA GLY A 88 3.18 1.42 1.41
C GLY A 88 2.21 0.38 0.89
N TYR A 89 2.73 -0.50 0.04
CA TYR A 89 2.01 -1.66 -0.46
C TYR A 89 1.60 -2.58 0.69
N THR A 90 0.45 -3.24 0.58
CA THR A 90 -0.09 -4.06 1.68
C THR A 90 0.75 -5.30 2.02
N TYR A 91 1.67 -5.70 1.14
CA TYR A 91 2.52 -6.88 1.33
C TYR A 91 3.88 -6.51 1.96
N LEU A 92 4.58 -7.55 2.42
CA LEU A 92 5.84 -7.41 3.15
C LEU A 92 7.02 -7.10 2.21
N GLU A 93 8.03 -6.41 2.75
CA GLU A 93 9.33 -6.23 2.12
C GLU A 93 10.26 -7.41 2.45
N ASP A 94 11.21 -7.72 1.56
CA ASP A 94 12.27 -8.70 1.83
C ASP A 94 13.25 -8.17 2.90
N GLU A 95 13.76 -9.05 3.77
CA GLU A 95 14.76 -8.73 4.82
C GLU A 95 16.18 -8.43 4.27
#